data_AF-A0A9X9HWJ3-F1
#
_entry.id   AF-A0A9X9HWJ3-F1
#
_cell.length_a   1.000
_cell.length_b   1.000
_cell.length_c   1.000
_cell.angle_alpha   90.00
_cell.angle_beta   90.00
_cell.angle_gamma   90.00
#
_symmetry.space_group_name_H-M   'P 1'
#
loop_
_entity.id
_entity.type
_entity.pdbx_description
1 polymer ?
#
loop_
_entity_poly.entity_id
_entity_poly.type
_entity_poly.pdbx_seq_one_letter_code
_entity_poly.pdbx_strand_id
1 'polypeptide(L)'
;MKSILSSILSLIVSSSSNLPYVSHYSYDFQHGWLNIIVSEYNSQKTCGDIGISNNELQYKLFCGKENGKGMIPLSKIKFKYEKDIFSAQSIISGKIFFSVKCTQEQYRYIEKYLKK
;
A
#
# COMPACT_ATOMS: atom_id res chain seq x y z
N MET A 1 23.06 36.19 -27.43
CA MET A 1 23.05 35.14 -26.39
C MET A 1 21.61 34.72 -26.17
N LYS A 2 21.27 33.45 -26.45
CA LYS A 2 19.93 32.90 -26.27
C LYS A 2 19.78 32.44 -24.82
N SER A 3 19.01 33.19 -24.03
CA SER A 3 18.63 32.78 -22.68
C SER A 3 17.48 31.78 -22.80
N ILE A 4 17.77 30.50 -22.57
CA ILE A 4 16.75 29.45 -22.53
C ILE A 4 16.26 29.42 -21.08
N LEU A 5 15.14 30.10 -20.83
CA LEU A 5 14.38 29.96 -19.59
C LEU A 5 13.87 28.51 -19.51
N SER A 6 14.59 27.67 -18.75
CA SER A 6 14.13 26.34 -18.37
C SER A 6 13.01 26.52 -17.34
N SER A 7 11.78 26.66 -17.83
CA SER A 7 10.60 26.52 -17.00
C SER A 7 10.50 25.07 -16.56
N ILE A 8 10.90 24.78 -15.32
CA ILE A 8 10.63 23.51 -14.66
C ILE A 8 9.11 23.43 -14.52
N LEU A 9 8.49 22.71 -15.44
CA LEU A 9 7.08 22.36 -15.39
C LEU A 9 6.91 21.41 -14.20
N SER A 10 6.66 21.97 -13.02
CA SER A 10 6.22 21.20 -11.87
C SER A 10 4.87 20.60 -12.22
N LEU A 11 4.90 19.36 -12.72
CA LEU A 11 3.73 18.50 -12.83
C LEU A 11 3.17 18.32 -11.42
N ILE A 12 2.20 19.16 -11.07
CA ILE A 12 1.30 18.90 -9.96
C ILE A 12 0.46 17.71 -10.41
N VAL A 13 0.99 16.50 -10.22
CA VAL A 13 0.21 15.27 -10.33
C VAL A 13 -0.69 15.25 -9.11
N SER A 14 -1.78 16.00 -9.17
CA SER A 14 -2.97 15.79 -8.35
C SER A 14 -3.60 14.47 -8.77
N SER A 15 -2.88 13.38 -8.51
CA SER A 15 -3.45 12.05 -8.44
C SER A 15 -4.24 12.00 -7.14
N SER A 16 -5.42 12.61 -7.15
CA SER A 16 -6.54 12.12 -6.36
C SER A 16 -6.88 10.74 -6.91
N SER A 17 -5.98 9.78 -6.68
CA SER A 17 -6.21 8.41 -7.05
C SER A 17 -7.34 7.92 -6.16
N ASN A 18 -8.40 7.39 -6.79
CA ASN A 18 -9.49 6.65 -6.16
C ASN A 18 -8.94 5.33 -5.59
N LEU A 19 -7.86 5.40 -4.82
CA LEU A 19 -7.25 4.27 -4.15
C LEU A 19 -8.13 3.90 -2.96
N PRO A 20 -8.34 2.60 -2.74
CA PRO A 20 -8.91 2.17 -1.49
C PRO A 20 -7.98 2.54 -0.33
N TYR A 21 -8.53 2.63 0.88
CA TYR A 21 -7.80 3.12 2.05
C TYR A 21 -7.80 2.08 3.17
N VAL A 22 -6.80 2.19 4.05
CA VAL A 22 -6.73 1.43 5.30
C VAL A 22 -7.81 1.96 6.25
N SER A 23 -8.87 1.18 6.44
CA SER A 23 -10.00 1.54 7.32
C SER A 23 -9.82 1.01 8.73
N HIS A 24 -9.18 -0.15 8.88
CA HIS A 24 -8.86 -0.74 10.17
C HIS A 24 -7.56 -1.55 10.08
N TYR A 25 -6.88 -1.71 11.21
CA TYR A 25 -5.70 -2.56 11.32
C TYR A 25 -5.56 -3.09 12.74
N SER A 26 -5.12 -4.33 12.87
CA SER A 26 -4.92 -5.00 14.15
C SER A 26 -3.79 -6.01 14.06
N TYR A 27 -3.14 -6.30 15.18
CA TYR A 27 -2.13 -7.36 15.25
C TYR A 27 -2.69 -8.53 16.05
N ASP A 28 -2.73 -9.70 15.41
CA ASP A 28 -3.04 -10.96 16.04
C ASP A 28 -1.76 -11.55 16.65
N PHE A 29 -1.63 -11.40 17.97
CA PHE A 29 -0.48 -11.90 18.72
C PHE A 29 -0.42 -13.42 18.80
N GLN A 30 -1.54 -14.13 18.65
CA GLN A 30 -1.57 -15.59 18.74
C GLN A 30 -0.95 -16.22 17.50
N HIS A 31 -1.29 -15.66 16.33
CA HIS A 31 -0.83 -16.21 15.05
C HIS A 31 0.33 -15.41 14.44
N GLY A 32 0.66 -14.24 14.99
CA GLY A 32 1.74 -13.39 14.50
C GLY A 32 1.41 -12.66 13.19
N TRP A 33 0.15 -12.26 13.01
CA TRP A 33 -0.35 -11.62 11.78
C TRP A 33 -0.77 -10.17 12.02
N LEU A 34 -0.24 -9.26 11.22
CA LEU A 34 -0.81 -7.93 11.04
C LEU A 34 -1.95 -8.03 10.02
N ASN A 35 -3.17 -7.72 10.45
CA ASN A 35 -4.35 -7.68 9.62
C ASN A 35 -4.69 -6.22 9.29
N ILE A 36 -4.88 -5.92 8.02
CA ILE A 36 -5.22 -4.59 7.51
C ILE A 36 -6.51 -4.73 6.70
N ILE A 37 -7.56 -4.02 7.11
CA ILE A 37 -8.83 -3.96 6.40
C ILE A 37 -8.83 -2.75 5.48
N VAL A 38 -9.31 -2.99 4.26
CA VAL A 38 -9.27 -2.03 3.16
C VAL A 38 -10.70 -1.71 2.70
N SER A 39 -11.02 -0.41 2.60
CA SER A 39 -12.33 0.08 2.18
C SER A 39 -12.26 0.95 0.93
N GLU A 40 -13.38 1.03 0.20
CA GLU A 40 -13.51 1.80 -1.05
C GLU A 40 -13.31 3.31 -0.82
N TYR A 41 -12.68 4.01 -1.76
CA TYR A 41 -12.54 5.47 -1.68
C TYR A 41 -13.91 6.17 -1.52
N ASN A 42 -13.98 7.17 -0.62
CA ASN A 42 -15.21 7.90 -0.28
C ASN A 42 -16.40 7.04 0.19
N SER A 43 -16.13 5.82 0.67
CA SER A 43 -17.13 4.90 1.21
C SER A 43 -16.58 4.19 2.44
N GLN A 44 -17.46 3.68 3.30
CA GLN A 44 -17.06 2.81 4.42
C GLN A 44 -17.13 1.33 4.04
N LYS A 45 -17.54 1.01 2.81
CA LYS A 45 -17.67 -0.36 2.34
C LYS A 45 -16.30 -1.04 2.26
N THR A 46 -16.11 -2.05 3.11
CA THR A 46 -14.96 -2.95 3.04
C THR A 46 -14.93 -3.63 1.68
N CYS A 47 -13.76 -3.60 1.05
CA CYS A 47 -13.53 -4.21 -0.26
C CYS A 47 -12.28 -5.08 -0.30
N GLY A 48 -11.64 -5.32 0.84
CA GLY A 48 -10.56 -6.27 0.91
C GLY A 48 -9.83 -6.30 2.24
N ASP A 49 -8.84 -7.18 2.29
CA ASP A 49 -7.99 -7.41 3.43
C ASP A 49 -6.56 -7.71 2.98
N ILE A 50 -5.61 -7.32 3.82
CA ILE A 50 -4.18 -7.57 3.66
C ILE A 50 -3.66 -8.15 4.98
N GLY A 51 -3.19 -9.39 4.95
CA GLY A 51 -2.53 -10.07 6.05
C GLY A 51 -1.02 -10.08 5.85
N ILE A 52 -0.25 -9.73 6.88
CA ILE A 52 1.22 -9.75 6.85
C ILE A 52 1.71 -10.54 8.05
N SER A 53 2.36 -11.67 7.81
CA SER A 53 3.06 -12.44 8.83
C SER A 53 4.57 -12.18 8.78
N ASN A 54 5.36 -12.91 9.56
CA ASN A 54 6.82 -12.83 9.49
C ASN A 54 7.38 -13.35 8.14
N ASN A 55 6.64 -14.20 7.41
CA ASN A 55 7.18 -14.91 6.25
C ASN A 55 6.48 -14.56 4.94
N GLU A 56 5.23 -14.13 4.99
CA GLU A 56 4.41 -13.90 3.80
C GLU A 56 3.40 -12.78 3.96
N LEU A 57 3.07 -12.20 2.80
CA LEU A 57 1.96 -11.31 2.55
C LEU A 57 0.83 -12.12 1.93
N GLN A 58 -0.37 -12.02 2.49
CA GLN A 58 -1.62 -12.43 1.87
C GLN A 58 -2.45 -11.19 1.58
N TYR A 59 -3.06 -11.10 0.40
CA TYR A 59 -3.98 -10.00 0.09
C TYR A 59 -5.17 -10.49 -0.71
N LYS A 60 -6.29 -9.79 -0.53
CA LYS A 60 -7.52 -9.97 -1.27
C LYS A 60 -8.21 -8.63 -1.42
N LEU A 61 -8.16 -8.05 -2.62
CA LEU A 61 -8.71 -6.73 -2.93
C LEU A 61 -9.74 -6.84 -4.07
N PHE A 62 -10.91 -6.24 -3.87
CA PHE A 62 -11.99 -6.19 -4.85
C PHE A 62 -12.25 -4.78 -5.40
N CYS A 63 -11.41 -3.82 -5.01
CA CYS A 63 -11.51 -2.41 -5.32
C CYS A 63 -10.13 -1.86 -5.69
N GLY A 64 -10.09 -0.66 -6.27
CA GLY A 64 -8.87 -0.06 -6.76
C GLY A 64 -8.37 -0.70 -8.07
N LYS A 65 -7.22 -0.22 -8.54
CA LYS A 65 -6.61 -0.69 -9.78
C LYS A 65 -6.00 -2.08 -9.62
N GLU A 66 -5.39 -2.36 -8.47
CA GLU A 66 -4.74 -3.63 -8.15
C GLU A 66 -5.70 -4.65 -7.51
N ASN A 67 -6.87 -4.86 -8.13
CA ASN A 67 -7.79 -5.89 -7.67
C ASN A 67 -7.21 -7.31 -7.90
N GLY A 68 -7.57 -8.23 -7.03
CA GLY A 68 -7.10 -9.61 -7.08
C GLY A 68 -6.77 -10.17 -5.70
N LYS A 69 -6.19 -11.36 -5.71
CA LYS A 69 -5.76 -12.05 -4.50
C LYS A 69 -4.41 -12.72 -4.73
N GLY A 70 -3.64 -12.87 -3.67
CA GLY A 70 -2.35 -13.55 -3.75
C GLY A 70 -1.73 -13.80 -2.40
N MET A 71 -0.81 -14.77 -2.38
CA MET A 71 0.05 -15.10 -1.27
C MET A 71 1.49 -15.05 -1.77
N ILE A 72 2.32 -14.22 -1.13
CA ILE A 72 3.65 -13.88 -1.63
C ILE A 72 4.63 -13.91 -0.46
N PRO A 73 5.75 -14.67 -0.56
CA PRO A 73 6.80 -14.62 0.44
C PRO A 73 7.35 -13.19 0.61
N LEU A 74 7.55 -12.74 1.85
CA LEU A 74 8.07 -11.40 2.14
C LEU A 74 9.46 -11.18 1.54
N SER A 75 10.26 -12.24 1.43
CA SER A 75 11.57 -12.21 0.75
C SER A 75 11.51 -11.79 -0.71
N LYS A 76 10.31 -11.75 -1.33
CA LYS A 76 10.09 -11.33 -2.72
C LYS A 76 9.41 -9.96 -2.84
N ILE A 77 9.19 -9.27 -1.73
CA ILE A 77 8.43 -8.02 -1.66
C ILE A 77 9.30 -6.87 -1.16
N LYS A 78 9.11 -5.70 -1.74
CA LYS A 78 9.53 -4.42 -1.19
C LYS A 78 8.29 -3.62 -0.81
N PHE A 79 8.17 -3.29 0.47
CA PHE A 79 7.18 -2.33 0.95
C PHE A 79 7.66 -0.89 0.70
N LYS A 80 6.75 -0.01 0.34
CA LYS A 80 7.02 1.42 0.16
C LYS A 80 5.91 2.26 0.79
N TYR A 81 6.31 3.38 1.36
CA TYR A 81 5.40 4.43 1.80
C TYR A 81 5.85 5.78 1.24
N GLU A 82 5.01 6.39 0.41
CA GLU A 82 5.26 7.69 -0.20
C GLU A 82 3.93 8.41 -0.40
N LYS A 83 3.84 9.69 -0.04
CA LYS A 83 2.65 10.55 -0.28
C LYS A 83 1.34 9.91 0.20
N ASP A 84 1.33 9.40 1.43
CA ASP A 84 0.19 8.72 2.06
C ASP A 84 -0.28 7.45 1.33
N ILE A 85 0.60 6.80 0.58
CA ILE A 85 0.32 5.55 -0.12
C ILE A 85 1.24 4.48 0.43
N PHE A 86 0.65 3.44 1.02
CA PHE A 86 1.33 2.20 1.37
C PHE A 86 1.16 1.19 0.25
N SER A 87 2.26 0.61 -0.22
CA SER A 87 2.26 -0.35 -1.33
C SER A 87 3.23 -1.50 -1.13
N ALA A 88 2.92 -2.63 -1.76
CA ALA A 88 3.82 -3.78 -1.86
C ALA A 88 4.16 -4.04 -3.34
N GLN A 89 5.44 -4.23 -3.62
CA GLN A 89 5.96 -4.43 -4.97
C GLN A 89 6.86 -5.66 -5.03
N SER A 90 6.77 -6.45 -6.10
CA SER A 90 7.73 -7.53 -6.37
C SER A 90 9.13 -6.97 -6.57
N ILE A 91 10.12 -7.54 -5.88
CA ILE A 91 11.54 -7.18 -6.10
C ILE A 91 12.07 -7.66 -7.46
N ILE A 92 11.46 -8.71 -8.03
CA ILE A 92 11.94 -9.33 -9.28
C ILE A 92 11.31 -8.62 -10.48
N SER A 93 9.98 -8.54 -10.53
CA SER A 93 9.26 -8.04 -11.70
C SER A 93 8.89 -6.57 -11.62
N GLY A 94 9.04 -5.93 -10.46
CA GLY A 94 8.53 -4.59 -10.23
C GLY A 94 6.99 -4.50 -10.22
N LYS A 95 6.27 -5.62 -10.33
CA LYS A 95 4.81 -5.63 -10.26
C LYS A 95 4.32 -5.13 -8.90
N ILE A 96 3.38 -4.19 -8.89
CA ILE A 96 2.69 -3.73 -7.69
C ILE A 96 1.57 -4.72 -7.35
N PHE A 97 1.54 -5.21 -6.11
CA PHE A 97 0.51 -6.14 -5.61
C PHE A 97 -0.69 -5.40 -5.03
N PHE A 98 -0.44 -4.30 -4.31
CA PHE A 98 -1.46 -3.37 -3.86
C PHE A 98 -0.89 -1.97 -3.70
N SER A 99 -1.76 -0.98 -3.79
CA SER A 99 -1.54 0.39 -3.32
C SER A 99 -2.77 0.84 -2.56
N VAL A 100 -2.61 1.28 -1.32
CA VAL A 100 -3.71 1.76 -0.47
C VAL A 100 -3.36 3.11 0.15
N LYS A 101 -4.36 3.98 0.27
CA LYS A 101 -4.24 5.19 1.09
C LYS A 101 -4.03 4.78 2.54
N CYS A 102 -3.00 5.34 3.16
CA CYS A 102 -2.59 5.02 4.53
C CYS A 102 -2.04 6.30 5.16
N THR A 103 -2.59 6.74 6.28
CA THR A 103 -2.08 7.91 6.98
C THR A 103 -0.68 7.62 7.52
N GLN A 104 0.10 8.66 7.79
CA GLN A 104 1.44 8.48 8.37
C GLN A 104 1.39 7.74 9.72
N GLU A 105 0.36 7.99 10.54
CA GLU A 105 0.18 7.30 11.82
C GLU A 105 -0.10 5.80 11.63
N GLN A 106 -1.01 5.46 10.72
CA GLN A 106 -1.30 4.08 10.36
C GLN A 106 -0.04 3.37 9.85
N TYR A 107 0.72 4.03 8.97
CA TYR A 107 1.95 3.47 8.45
C TYR A 107 3.00 3.24 9.54
N ARG A 108 3.18 4.19 10.47
CA ARG A 108 4.09 4.02 11.62
C ARG A 108 3.72 2.82 12.49
N TYR A 109 2.43 2.52 12.65
CA TYR A 109 2.00 1.31 13.35
C TYR A 109 2.34 0.06 12.54
N ILE A 110 1.95 0.03 11.26
CA ILE A 110 2.19 -1.09 10.34
C ILE A 110 3.70 -1.42 10.26
N GLU A 111 4.54 -0.40 10.13
CA GLU A 111 5.99 -0.51 9.94
C GLU A 111 6.68 -1.29 11.08
N LYS A 112 6.16 -1.22 12.31
CA LYS A 112 6.68 -1.99 13.47
C LYS A 112 6.68 -3.49 13.22
N TYR A 113 5.82 -3.98 12.33
CA TYR A 113 5.66 -5.40 12.03
C TYR A 113 6.25 -5.79 10.67
N LEU A 114 6.74 -4.82 9.87
CA LEU A 114 7.40 -5.08 8.59
C LEU A 114 8.92 -5.26 8.74
N LYS A 115 9.51 -4.67 9.78
CA LYS A 115 10.94 -4.71 10.07
C LYS A 115 11.23 -5.78 11.13
N LYS A 116 11.58 -6.99 10.70
CA LYS A 116 12.27 -7.97 11.53
C LYS A 116 13.41 -8.60 10.75
#